data_AF-A0A842YBU5-F1
#
_entry.id   AF-A0A842YBU5-F1
#
_cell.length_a   1.000
_cell.length_b   1.000
_cell.length_c   1.000
_cell.angle_alpha   90.00
_cell.angle_beta   90.00
_cell.angle_gamma   90.00
#
_symmetry.space_group_name_H-M   'P 1'
#
loop_
_entity.id
_entity.type
_entity.pdbx_description
1 polymer ?
#
loop_
_entity_poly.entity_id
_entity_poly.type
_entity_poly.pdbx_seq_one_letter_code
_entity_poly.pdbx_strand_id
1 'polypeptide(L)'
;MTDHMVEKPEVRYLSVVRKEGGEPIIGIPYREMSVDPDLVASFVLAVIIFENRQLKNFAKEGYVVVIEEGEYVVGLLIVDRVDDDTPYRNALKDIIVKFENSYENQMIAWKGDIRPFREFALDILQIYPYRIISPKMIPRLLINSDATPDYQSPIPWSVGETDVKIQVIMGYINGKRTIKEIMEQSEYEDSEVLAIFSMLERYKWIALTRKLEDSSILIKIMDPPKFLVGVYGEQLTSIMEQCDGEKSLASICESLPFNMGAVKLVAKNLIDAGVLGYRDTDEEVEL
;
A
#
# COMPACT_ATOMS: atom_id res chain seq x y z
N MET A 1 -32.38 -2.80 0.69
CA MET A 1 -31.85 -1.53 1.25
C MET A 1 -30.36 -1.62 1.05
N THR A 2 -29.87 -0.92 0.03
CA THR A 2 -28.44 -0.85 -0.30
C THR A 2 -27.77 -0.03 0.78
N ASP A 3 -26.93 -0.71 1.54
CA ASP A 3 -26.06 -0.10 2.53
C ASP A 3 -25.16 0.88 1.80
N HIS A 4 -25.30 2.17 2.10
CA HIS A 4 -24.35 3.18 1.64
C HIS A 4 -23.09 2.98 2.46
N MET A 5 -22.21 2.07 2.02
CA MET A 5 -20.82 2.08 2.44
C MET A 5 -20.30 3.49 2.17
N VAL A 6 -20.00 4.23 3.22
CA VAL A 6 -19.34 5.52 3.11
C VAL A 6 -17.92 5.21 2.61
N GLU A 7 -17.73 5.21 1.29
CA GLU A 7 -16.39 5.17 0.70
C GLU A 7 -15.61 6.34 1.28
N LYS A 8 -14.57 6.04 2.07
CA LYS A 8 -13.63 7.07 2.52
C LYS A 8 -13.04 7.71 1.26
N PRO A 9 -12.93 9.04 1.18
CA PRO A 9 -12.48 9.67 -0.03
C PRO A 9 -11.03 9.29 -0.37
N GLU A 10 -10.89 8.68 -1.53
CA GLU A 10 -9.68 8.25 -2.20
C GLU A 10 -8.71 9.39 -2.53
N VAL A 11 -7.46 9.36 -2.06
CA VAL A 11 -6.40 10.13 -2.74
C VAL A 11 -6.17 9.51 -4.11
N ARG A 12 -6.21 10.34 -5.17
CA ARG A 12 -6.00 9.91 -6.56
C ARG A 12 -4.59 10.22 -7.05
N TYR A 13 -4.10 11.41 -6.73
CA TYR A 13 -2.80 11.90 -7.17
C TYR A 13 -2.27 12.95 -6.20
N LEU A 14 -0.96 12.89 -5.90
CA LEU A 14 -0.25 13.97 -5.22
C LEU A 14 0.92 14.42 -6.09
N SER A 15 1.09 15.71 -6.27
CA SER A 15 2.25 16.28 -6.96
C SER A 15 2.84 17.46 -6.22
N VAL A 16 4.16 17.59 -6.29
CA VAL A 16 4.89 18.80 -5.92
C VAL A 16 5.54 19.34 -7.19
N VAL A 17 5.32 20.61 -7.47
CA VAL A 17 5.85 21.31 -8.64
C VAL A 17 6.60 22.56 -8.20
N ARG A 18 7.56 23.02 -9.01
CA ARG A 18 8.27 24.27 -8.70
C ARG A 18 7.32 25.47 -8.80
N LYS A 19 7.44 26.44 -7.90
CA LYS A 19 6.57 27.63 -7.95
C LYS A 19 6.85 28.56 -9.13
N GLU A 20 8.13 28.75 -9.45
CA GLU A 20 8.58 29.77 -10.44
C GLU A 20 8.27 29.40 -11.90
N GLY A 21 8.44 28.12 -12.28
CA GLY A 21 8.19 27.63 -13.65
C GLY A 21 7.22 26.44 -13.74
N GLY A 22 6.86 25.86 -12.59
CA GLY A 22 6.07 24.64 -12.40
C GLY A 22 6.41 23.46 -13.28
N GLU A 23 7.71 23.28 -13.44
CA GLU A 23 8.27 21.99 -13.72
C GLU A 23 7.85 20.99 -12.62
N PRO A 24 7.40 19.78 -12.99
CA PRO A 24 7.06 18.74 -12.02
C PRO A 24 8.32 18.23 -11.33
N ILE A 25 8.28 18.20 -10.00
CA ILE A 25 9.37 17.69 -9.17
C ILE A 25 9.12 16.22 -8.83
N ILE A 26 7.94 15.94 -8.29
CA ILE A 26 7.51 14.59 -7.95
C ILE A 26 6.00 14.46 -8.12
N GLY A 27 5.55 13.29 -8.55
CA GLY A 27 4.14 12.96 -8.75
C GLY A 27 3.89 11.50 -8.36
N ILE A 28 2.95 11.27 -7.45
CA ILE A 28 2.59 9.95 -6.94
C ILE A 28 1.17 9.62 -7.39
N PRO A 29 1.01 8.69 -8.35
CA PRO A 29 -0.29 8.20 -8.78
C PRO A 29 -0.78 7.07 -7.88
N TYR A 30 -1.96 7.25 -7.30
CA TYR A 30 -2.61 6.24 -6.47
C TYR A 30 -3.62 5.42 -7.29
N ARG A 31 -4.33 6.09 -8.20
CA ARG A 31 -5.36 5.51 -9.06
C ARG A 31 -5.21 6.00 -10.49
N GLU A 32 -5.72 5.20 -11.43
CA GLU A 32 -5.87 5.66 -12.80
C GLU A 32 -6.89 6.80 -12.86
N MET A 33 -6.56 7.83 -13.64
CA MET A 33 -7.43 8.99 -13.83
C MET A 33 -7.85 9.08 -15.29
N SER A 34 -9.10 9.49 -15.52
CA SER A 34 -9.63 9.73 -16.86
C SER A 34 -8.98 10.93 -17.56
N VAL A 35 -8.34 11.81 -16.79
CA VAL A 35 -7.58 12.96 -17.26
C VAL A 35 -6.17 12.81 -16.71
N ASP A 36 -5.18 13.06 -17.58
CA ASP A 36 -3.77 13.08 -17.19
C ASP A 36 -3.55 14.02 -15.99
N PRO A 37 -3.09 13.52 -14.84
CA PRO A 37 -2.84 14.34 -13.66
C PRO A 37 -1.83 15.47 -13.92
N ASP A 38 -0.86 15.27 -14.81
CA ASP A 38 0.14 16.28 -15.15
C ASP A 38 -0.47 17.42 -15.96
N LEU A 39 -1.49 17.13 -16.78
CA LEU A 39 -2.28 18.15 -17.47
C LEU A 39 -3.09 18.98 -16.47
N VAL A 40 -3.67 18.34 -15.47
CA VAL A 40 -4.41 19.03 -14.39
C VAL A 40 -3.45 19.94 -13.61
N ALA A 41 -2.27 19.44 -13.23
CA ALA A 41 -1.27 20.21 -12.52
C ALA A 41 -0.76 21.40 -13.34
N SER A 42 -0.46 21.20 -14.62
CA SER A 42 -0.03 22.25 -15.54
C SER A 42 -1.08 23.35 -15.72
N PHE A 43 -2.37 22.98 -15.81
CA PHE A 43 -3.46 23.93 -15.91
C PHE A 43 -3.60 24.78 -14.64
N VAL A 44 -3.60 24.14 -13.47
CA VAL A 44 -3.68 24.83 -12.17
C VAL A 44 -2.57 25.84 -12.03
N LEU A 45 -1.34 25.41 -12.31
CA LEU A 45 -0.16 26.24 -12.25
C LEU A 45 -0.27 27.44 -13.20
N ALA A 46 -0.70 27.22 -14.45
CA ALA A 46 -0.90 28.31 -15.39
C ALA A 46 -1.89 29.35 -14.86
N VAL A 47 -2.98 28.93 -14.22
CA VAL A 47 -3.93 29.89 -13.60
C VAL A 47 -3.28 30.66 -12.45
N ILE A 48 -2.50 30.00 -11.59
CA ILE A 48 -1.79 30.67 -10.48
C ILE A 48 -0.79 31.70 -11.01
N ILE A 49 0.04 31.32 -11.99
CA ILE A 49 1.09 32.17 -12.57
C ILE A 49 0.48 33.35 -13.36
N PHE A 50 -0.47 33.08 -14.26
CA PHE A 50 -0.95 34.08 -15.21
C PHE A 50 -2.10 34.94 -14.68
N GLU A 51 -2.97 34.41 -13.82
CA GLU A 51 -4.06 35.21 -13.24
C GLU A 51 -3.65 35.88 -11.91
N ASN A 52 -2.48 35.56 -11.35
CA ASN A 52 -2.03 36.00 -10.02
C ASN A 52 -3.12 35.79 -8.95
N ARG A 53 -3.87 34.70 -9.08
CA ARG A 53 -4.96 34.31 -8.18
C ARG A 53 -4.50 33.18 -7.28
N GLN A 54 -4.71 33.35 -5.98
CA GLN A 54 -4.54 32.28 -5.00
C GLN A 54 -5.69 31.27 -5.14
N LEU A 55 -5.49 30.26 -5.97
CA LEU A 55 -6.47 29.20 -6.21
C LEU A 55 -6.26 28.12 -5.15
N LYS A 56 -7.08 28.12 -4.10
CA LYS A 56 -6.92 27.20 -2.95
C LYS A 56 -7.52 25.82 -3.19
N ASN A 57 -8.61 25.76 -3.94
CA ASN A 57 -9.19 24.52 -4.43
C ASN A 57 -10.01 24.77 -5.70
N PHE A 58 -10.26 23.71 -6.46
CA PHE A 58 -11.34 23.67 -7.42
C PHE A 58 -12.00 22.29 -7.41
N ALA A 59 -13.31 22.27 -7.64
CA ALA A 59 -14.08 21.05 -7.74
C ALA A 59 -14.50 20.83 -9.19
N LYS A 60 -14.31 19.60 -9.69
CA LYS A 60 -14.84 19.14 -10.97
C LYS A 60 -15.60 17.84 -10.72
N GLU A 61 -16.53 17.47 -11.60
CA GLU A 61 -17.38 16.28 -11.40
C GLU A 61 -16.56 15.05 -10.98
N GLY A 62 -16.74 14.63 -9.72
CA GLY A 62 -16.11 13.44 -9.13
C GLY A 62 -14.81 13.65 -8.34
N TYR A 63 -14.19 14.84 -8.31
CA TYR A 63 -12.98 15.08 -7.52
C TYR A 63 -12.79 16.54 -7.09
N VAL A 64 -12.02 16.74 -6.02
CA VAL A 64 -11.55 18.05 -5.53
C VAL A 64 -10.03 18.08 -5.69
N VAL A 65 -9.51 19.20 -6.19
CA VAL A 65 -8.07 19.47 -6.20
C VAL A 65 -7.78 20.48 -5.11
N VAL A 66 -7.02 20.06 -4.12
CA VAL A 66 -6.48 20.87 -3.04
C VAL A 66 -5.13 21.39 -3.47
N ILE A 67 -4.93 22.69 -3.33
CA ILE A 67 -3.71 23.38 -3.75
C ILE A 67 -3.18 24.16 -2.56
N GLU A 68 -1.90 24.02 -2.31
CA GLU A 68 -1.18 24.76 -1.28
C GLU A 68 0.15 25.26 -1.84
N GLU A 69 0.48 26.51 -1.52
CA GLU A 69 1.70 27.16 -1.97
C GLU A 69 2.72 27.20 -0.82
N GLY A 70 3.94 26.75 -1.10
CA GLY A 70 5.12 27.02 -0.28
C GLY A 70 5.90 28.24 -0.78
N GLU A 71 7.11 28.38 -0.28
CA GLU A 71 8.07 29.40 -0.71
C GLU A 71 8.64 29.10 -2.10
N TYR A 72 9.03 27.84 -2.33
CA TYR A 72 9.72 27.36 -3.52
C TYR A 72 8.87 26.41 -4.37
N VAL A 73 7.89 25.73 -3.77
CA VAL A 73 7.05 24.74 -4.45
C VAL A 73 5.56 25.00 -4.30
N VAL A 74 4.77 24.35 -5.14
CA VAL A 74 3.31 24.25 -5.02
C VAL A 74 2.95 22.78 -4.92
N GLY A 75 2.19 22.43 -3.89
CA GLY A 75 1.62 21.11 -3.72
C GLY A 75 0.24 21.04 -4.35
N LEU A 76 -0.03 19.95 -5.05
CA LEU A 76 -1.33 19.61 -5.61
C LEU A 76 -1.76 18.24 -5.09
N LEU A 77 -2.98 18.16 -4.58
CA LEU A 77 -3.55 16.92 -4.08
C LEU A 77 -4.94 16.74 -4.70
N ILE A 78 -5.11 15.69 -5.49
CA ILE A 78 -6.37 15.33 -6.14
C ILE A 78 -7.00 14.22 -5.32
N VAL A 79 -8.20 14.48 -4.80
CA VAL A 79 -8.97 13.55 -3.97
C VAL A 79 -10.36 13.35 -4.55
N ASP A 80 -11.00 12.23 -4.21
CA ASP A 80 -12.44 12.07 -4.43
C ASP A 80 -13.22 13.26 -3.85
N ARG A 81 -14.45 13.46 -4.32
CA ARG A 81 -15.26 14.58 -3.83
C ARG A 81 -15.49 14.43 -2.31
N VAL A 82 -15.07 15.43 -1.56
CA VAL A 82 -15.23 15.53 -0.11
C VAL A 82 -16.06 16.74 0.27
N ASP A 83 -16.79 16.63 1.39
CA ASP A 83 -17.51 17.76 1.98
C ASP A 83 -16.57 18.69 2.75
N ASP A 84 -15.48 18.15 3.32
CA ASP A 84 -14.44 18.89 4.03
C ASP A 84 -13.04 18.52 3.49
N ASP A 85 -12.35 19.49 2.90
CA ASP A 85 -10.98 19.34 2.37
C ASP A 85 -9.89 19.70 3.41
N THR A 86 -10.28 20.15 4.61
CA THR A 86 -9.36 20.62 5.66
C THR A 86 -8.30 19.59 6.06
N PRO A 87 -8.62 18.29 6.28
CA PRO A 87 -7.62 17.29 6.64
C PRO A 87 -6.56 17.11 5.55
N TYR A 88 -7.02 17.04 4.29
CA TYR A 88 -6.16 16.88 3.12
C TYR A 88 -5.25 18.09 2.91
N ARG A 89 -5.80 19.28 3.15
CA ARG A 89 -5.09 20.54 3.09
C ARG A 89 -3.99 20.65 4.14
N ASN A 90 -4.28 20.28 5.39
CA ASN A 90 -3.28 20.31 6.46
C ASN A 90 -2.15 19.33 6.17
N ALA A 91 -2.48 18.10 5.76
CA ALA A 91 -1.48 17.13 5.34
C ALA A 91 -0.64 17.62 4.15
N LEU A 92 -1.24 18.29 3.16
CA LEU A 92 -0.50 18.86 2.03
C LEU A 92 0.45 19.98 2.46
N LYS A 93 0.06 20.83 3.42
CA LYS A 93 0.95 21.84 4.01
C LYS A 93 2.13 21.21 4.72
N ASP A 94 1.88 20.17 5.52
CA ASP A 94 2.94 19.47 6.24
C ASP A 94 3.94 18.83 5.26
N ILE A 95 3.44 18.26 4.15
CA ILE A 95 4.28 17.74 3.06
C ILE A 95 5.13 18.84 2.44
N ILE A 96 4.54 19.99 2.10
CA ILE A 96 5.29 21.11 1.50
C ILE A 96 6.36 21.62 2.45
N VAL A 97 6.01 21.85 3.72
CA VAL A 97 6.96 22.33 4.73
C VAL A 97 8.11 21.34 4.91
N LYS A 98 7.80 20.03 5.00
CA LYS A 98 8.83 18.99 5.10
C LYS A 98 9.73 18.96 3.86
N PHE A 99 9.15 19.09 2.67
CA PHE A 99 9.90 19.14 1.41
C PHE A 99 10.88 20.32 1.38
N GLU A 100 10.39 21.53 1.68
CA GLU A 100 11.21 22.74 1.64
C GLU A 100 12.32 22.68 2.69
N ASN A 101 12.02 22.23 3.91
CA ASN A 101 13.05 22.05 4.95
C ASN A 101 14.15 21.06 4.53
N SER A 102 13.78 19.97 3.83
CA SER A 102 14.74 18.96 3.38
C SER A 102 15.55 19.38 2.14
N TYR A 103 14.99 20.24 1.28
CA TYR A 103 15.52 20.49 -0.06
C TYR A 103 15.71 21.96 -0.43
N GLU A 104 15.57 22.91 0.50
CA GLU A 104 15.68 24.36 0.24
C GLU A 104 16.93 24.73 -0.57
N ASN A 105 18.11 24.27 -0.12
CA ASN A 105 19.37 24.57 -0.79
C ASN A 105 19.43 24.02 -2.22
N GLN A 106 18.87 22.83 -2.44
CA GLN A 106 18.77 22.19 -3.74
C GLN A 106 17.80 22.95 -4.65
N MET A 107 16.71 23.48 -4.10
CA MET A 107 15.72 24.28 -4.82
C MET A 107 16.26 25.63 -5.29
N ILE A 108 17.02 26.33 -4.43
CA ILE A 108 17.66 27.61 -4.79
C ILE A 108 18.64 27.44 -5.97
N ALA A 109 19.40 26.34 -5.98
CA ALA A 109 20.38 26.05 -7.01
C ALA A 109 19.84 25.15 -8.14
N TRP A 110 18.53 24.94 -8.21
CA TRP A 110 17.96 23.89 -9.05
C TRP A 110 18.04 24.21 -10.55
N LYS A 111 18.52 23.24 -11.32
CA LYS A 111 18.70 23.32 -12.79
C LYS A 111 17.86 22.30 -13.56
N GLY A 112 16.80 21.76 -12.95
CA GLY A 112 15.88 20.82 -13.60
C GLY A 112 16.19 19.33 -13.38
N ASP A 113 17.20 18.96 -12.59
CA ASP A 113 17.43 17.56 -12.23
C ASP A 113 16.50 17.13 -11.09
N ILE A 114 15.53 16.26 -11.38
CA ILE A 114 14.54 15.80 -10.39
C ILE A 114 15.02 14.63 -9.53
N ARG A 115 16.12 13.96 -9.92
CA ARG A 115 16.58 12.72 -9.27
C ARG A 115 16.78 12.86 -7.75
N PRO A 116 17.36 13.95 -7.22
CA PRO A 116 17.56 14.12 -5.78
C PRO A 116 16.26 14.14 -4.97
N PHE A 117 15.12 14.50 -5.58
CA PHE A 117 13.86 14.65 -4.87
C PHE A 117 13.02 13.37 -4.85
N ARG A 118 13.40 12.35 -5.64
CA ARG A 118 12.63 11.10 -5.75
C ARG A 118 12.52 10.35 -4.43
N GLU A 119 13.53 10.48 -3.56
CA GLU A 119 13.53 9.87 -2.22
C GLU A 119 12.39 10.39 -1.34
N PHE A 120 11.97 11.64 -1.55
CA PHE A 120 10.87 12.25 -0.81
C PHE A 120 9.51 11.56 -1.04
N ALA A 121 9.42 10.68 -2.04
CA ALA A 121 8.24 9.83 -2.19
C ALA A 121 7.96 9.01 -0.93
N LEU A 122 9.00 8.55 -0.22
CA LEU A 122 8.80 7.80 1.02
C LEU A 122 8.10 8.66 2.07
N ASP A 123 8.51 9.92 2.24
CA ASP A 123 7.87 10.87 3.16
C ASP A 123 6.40 11.14 2.82
N ILE A 124 6.09 11.26 1.53
CA ILE A 124 4.71 11.40 1.07
C ILE A 124 3.90 10.13 1.40
N LEU A 125 4.47 8.96 1.13
CA LEU A 125 3.80 7.66 1.33
C LEU A 125 3.62 7.30 2.82
N GLN A 126 4.37 7.93 3.73
CA GLN A 126 4.11 7.83 5.17
C GLN A 126 2.78 8.47 5.57
N ILE A 127 2.38 9.54 4.87
CA ILE A 127 1.12 10.25 5.12
C ILE A 127 0.00 9.63 4.29
N TYR A 128 0.29 9.32 3.03
CA TYR A 128 -0.66 8.72 2.09
C TYR A 128 -0.07 7.42 1.53
N PRO A 129 -0.15 6.29 2.26
CA PRO A 129 0.30 5.01 1.73
C PRO A 129 -0.60 4.54 0.59
N TYR A 130 -0.07 3.71 -0.32
CA TYR A 130 -0.89 3.13 -1.41
C TYR A 130 -2.05 2.28 -0.89
N ARG A 131 -1.88 1.69 0.29
CA ARG A 131 -2.89 0.92 1.00
C ARG A 131 -2.59 1.00 2.50
N ILE A 132 -3.63 1.13 3.30
CA ILE A 132 -3.54 0.95 4.75
C ILE A 132 -3.42 -0.55 5.04
N ILE A 133 -2.28 -0.96 5.57
CA ILE A 133 -1.98 -2.36 5.85
C ILE A 133 -2.06 -2.60 7.35
N SER A 134 -2.78 -3.66 7.75
CA SER A 134 -2.85 -4.07 9.15
C SER A 134 -1.47 -4.58 9.63
N PRO A 135 -0.94 -4.08 10.76
CA PRO A 135 0.30 -4.57 11.37
C PRO A 135 0.28 -6.06 11.73
N LYS A 136 -0.91 -6.68 11.86
CA LYS A 136 -1.05 -8.10 12.18
C LYS A 136 -0.80 -9.03 10.98
N MET A 137 -0.72 -8.48 9.77
CA MET A 137 -0.47 -9.24 8.55
C MET A 137 0.97 -9.77 8.51
N ILE A 138 1.16 -10.90 7.85
CA ILE A 138 2.45 -11.54 7.58
C ILE A 138 2.81 -11.30 6.11
N PRO A 139 3.90 -10.56 5.82
CA PRO A 139 4.37 -10.37 4.47
C PRO A 139 5.18 -11.59 4.01
N ARG A 140 5.06 -11.91 2.73
CA ARG A 140 5.83 -12.93 2.04
C ARG A 140 6.34 -12.39 0.71
N LEU A 141 7.62 -12.62 0.43
CA LEU A 141 8.22 -12.29 -0.86
C LEU A 141 7.57 -13.10 -1.98
N LEU A 142 7.14 -12.41 -3.02
CA LEU A 142 6.73 -13.02 -4.27
C LEU A 142 7.98 -13.27 -5.12
N ILE A 143 8.08 -14.45 -5.73
CA ILE A 143 9.21 -14.82 -6.59
C ILE A 143 8.82 -14.49 -8.03
N ASN A 144 9.66 -13.72 -8.72
CA ASN A 144 9.47 -13.47 -10.13
C ASN A 144 9.63 -14.78 -10.92
N SER A 145 8.70 -15.06 -11.83
CA SER A 145 8.71 -16.26 -12.67
C SER A 145 8.32 -15.88 -14.09
N ASP A 146 8.82 -16.62 -15.08
CA ASP A 146 8.49 -16.39 -16.50
C ASP A 146 6.97 -16.48 -16.77
N ALA A 147 6.20 -17.09 -15.87
CA ALA A 147 4.75 -17.21 -15.96
C ALA A 147 3.98 -16.01 -15.38
N THR A 148 4.65 -15.09 -14.67
CA THR A 148 4.05 -13.94 -13.96
C THR A 148 4.86 -12.67 -14.21
N PRO A 149 4.77 -12.07 -15.40
CA PRO A 149 5.66 -10.98 -15.83
C PRO A 149 5.52 -9.69 -15.01
N ASP A 150 4.41 -9.50 -14.28
CA ASP A 150 4.15 -8.29 -13.50
C ASP A 150 4.70 -8.35 -12.05
N TYR A 151 5.24 -9.50 -11.62
CA TYR A 151 5.79 -9.64 -10.28
C TYR A 151 7.12 -8.90 -10.13
N GLN A 152 7.32 -8.29 -8.97
CA GLN A 152 8.51 -7.48 -8.68
C GLN A 152 8.74 -6.34 -9.71
N SER A 153 7.66 -5.67 -10.11
CA SER A 153 7.76 -4.49 -10.98
C SER A 153 8.68 -3.44 -10.34
N PRO A 154 9.54 -2.73 -11.09
CA PRO A 154 10.44 -1.74 -10.52
C PRO A 154 9.69 -0.65 -9.74
N ILE A 155 10.10 -0.41 -8.50
CA ILE A 155 9.55 0.66 -7.67
C ILE A 155 10.26 1.96 -8.09
N PRO A 156 9.56 2.96 -8.67
CA PRO A 156 10.18 4.18 -9.20
C PRO A 156 10.92 5.00 -8.14
N TRP A 157 10.50 4.82 -6.88
CA TRP A 157 10.97 5.53 -5.70
C TRP A 157 12.10 4.80 -4.96
N SER A 158 12.49 3.60 -5.40
CA SER A 158 13.61 2.84 -4.82
C SER A 158 14.94 3.45 -5.28
N VAL A 159 15.31 4.57 -4.68
CA VAL A 159 16.54 5.31 -4.98
C VAL A 159 17.25 5.72 -3.68
N GLY A 160 18.58 5.83 -3.75
CA GLY A 160 19.45 6.27 -2.65
C GLY A 160 19.12 5.65 -1.29
N GLU A 161 18.86 6.46 -0.27
CA GLU A 161 18.52 6.01 1.09
C GLU A 161 17.21 5.22 1.14
N THR A 162 16.22 5.58 0.31
CA THR A 162 14.95 4.85 0.24
C THR A 162 15.17 3.42 -0.23
N ASP A 163 16.05 3.21 -1.22
CA ASP A 163 16.41 1.86 -1.68
C ASP A 163 17.05 1.04 -0.55
N VAL A 164 18.01 1.63 0.19
CA VAL A 164 18.66 0.97 1.32
C VAL A 164 17.63 0.54 2.37
N LYS A 165 16.70 1.43 2.73
CA LYS A 165 15.61 1.12 3.68
C LYS A 165 14.72 -0.02 3.18
N ILE A 166 14.34 0.00 1.90
CA ILE A 166 13.55 -1.07 1.28
C ILE A 166 14.29 -2.41 1.38
N GLN A 167 15.59 -2.46 1.03
CA GLN A 167 16.38 -3.68 1.11
C GLN A 167 16.50 -4.21 2.54
N VAL A 168 16.69 -3.32 3.52
CA VAL A 168 16.73 -3.69 4.94
C VAL A 168 15.40 -4.32 5.39
N ILE A 169 14.28 -3.66 5.12
CA ILE A 169 12.94 -4.19 5.44
C ILE A 169 12.68 -5.53 4.76
N MET A 170 13.05 -5.66 3.48
CA MET A 170 12.95 -6.93 2.75
C MET A 170 13.75 -8.05 3.42
N GLY A 171 14.92 -7.74 4.00
CA GLY A 171 15.74 -8.69 4.75
C GLY A 171 15.05 -9.29 5.98
N TYR A 172 14.06 -8.61 6.56
CA TYR A 172 13.27 -9.14 7.68
C TYR A 172 12.13 -10.07 7.22
N ILE A 173 11.75 -10.05 5.94
CA ILE A 173 10.60 -10.79 5.41
C ILE A 173 10.96 -12.28 5.24
N ASN A 174 10.48 -13.10 6.16
CA ASN A 174 10.68 -14.55 6.16
C ASN A 174 9.38 -15.36 6.02
N GLY A 175 8.24 -14.68 5.80
CA GLY A 175 6.92 -15.31 5.70
C GLY A 175 6.39 -15.88 7.03
N LYS A 176 6.98 -15.51 8.17
CA LYS A 176 6.54 -15.92 9.52
C LYS A 176 6.27 -14.74 10.44
N ARG A 177 7.09 -13.69 10.33
CA ARG A 177 6.95 -12.48 11.14
C ARG A 177 5.76 -11.64 10.68
N THR A 178 5.06 -11.04 11.61
CA THR A 178 4.06 -10.00 11.32
C THR A 178 4.75 -8.68 10.98
N ILE A 179 4.05 -7.77 10.31
CA ILE A 179 4.54 -6.40 10.09
C ILE A 179 4.86 -5.72 11.42
N LYS A 180 4.04 -5.95 12.46
CA LYS A 180 4.29 -5.45 13.82
C LYS A 180 5.64 -5.92 14.38
N GLU A 181 5.93 -7.20 14.29
CA GLU A 181 7.22 -7.75 14.76
C GLU A 181 8.40 -7.23 13.94
N ILE A 182 8.18 -6.90 12.66
CA ILE A 182 9.20 -6.29 11.80
C ILE A 182 9.44 -4.83 12.20
N MET A 183 8.39 -4.06 12.47
CA MET A 183 8.49 -2.67 12.98
C MET A 183 9.28 -2.64 14.29
N GLU A 184 8.92 -3.49 15.25
CA GLU A 184 9.60 -3.60 16.56
C GLU A 184 11.09 -4.01 16.45
N GLN A 185 11.49 -4.67 15.37
CA GLN A 185 12.88 -5.10 15.12
C GLN A 185 13.65 -4.16 14.19
N SER A 186 12.95 -3.23 13.53
CA SER A 186 13.55 -2.25 12.65
C SER A 186 13.94 -1.00 13.44
N GLU A 187 14.95 -0.27 12.95
CA GLU A 187 15.36 1.02 13.52
C GLU A 187 14.57 2.20 12.92
N TYR A 188 13.52 1.91 12.14
CA TYR A 188 12.73 2.89 11.39
C TYR A 188 11.41 3.21 12.09
N GLU A 189 10.84 4.37 11.80
CA GLU A 189 9.53 4.76 12.31
C GLU A 189 8.42 3.87 11.75
N ASP A 190 7.41 3.55 12.56
CA ASP A 190 6.28 2.68 12.17
C ASP A 190 5.61 3.15 10.86
N SER A 191 5.42 4.47 10.70
CA SER A 191 4.85 5.08 9.49
C SER A 191 5.72 4.79 8.26
N GLU A 192 7.05 4.86 8.42
CA GLU A 192 8.02 4.59 7.35
C GLU A 192 8.00 3.12 6.93
N VAL A 193 7.97 2.21 7.91
CA VAL A 193 7.88 0.77 7.63
C VAL A 193 6.56 0.43 6.92
N LEU A 194 5.44 1.00 7.36
CA LEU A 194 4.14 0.81 6.72
C LEU A 194 4.11 1.38 5.29
N ALA A 195 4.73 2.55 5.06
CA ALA A 195 4.88 3.11 3.73
C ALA A 195 5.65 2.17 2.80
N ILE A 196 6.77 1.60 3.28
CA ILE A 196 7.56 0.60 2.54
C ILE A 196 6.71 -0.64 2.21
N PHE A 197 5.97 -1.19 3.17
CA PHE A 197 5.08 -2.32 2.90
C PHE A 197 4.00 -1.98 1.86
N SER A 198 3.44 -0.77 1.89
CA SER A 198 2.47 -0.31 0.89
C SER A 198 3.07 -0.25 -0.52
N MET A 199 4.35 0.17 -0.65
CA MET A 199 5.07 0.13 -1.93
C MET A 199 5.31 -1.30 -2.40
N LEU A 200 5.85 -2.15 -1.51
CA LEU A 200 6.15 -3.55 -1.84
C LEU A 200 4.91 -4.30 -2.31
N GLU A 201 3.75 -4.05 -1.70
CA GLU A 201 2.49 -4.65 -2.12
C GLU A 201 1.98 -4.07 -3.45
N ARG A 202 2.01 -2.74 -3.61
CA ARG A 202 1.58 -2.06 -4.85
C ARG A 202 2.31 -2.58 -6.07
N TYR A 203 3.63 -2.75 -5.96
CA TYR A 203 4.51 -3.22 -7.04
C TYR A 203 4.72 -4.73 -7.06
N LYS A 204 3.90 -5.50 -6.31
CA LYS A 204 3.87 -6.97 -6.33
C LYS A 204 5.21 -7.63 -5.97
N TRP A 205 5.92 -7.05 -5.01
CA TRP A 205 7.09 -7.66 -4.37
C TRP A 205 6.69 -8.59 -3.23
N ILE A 206 5.54 -8.34 -2.60
CA ILE A 206 5.02 -9.15 -1.51
C ILE A 206 3.56 -9.52 -1.68
N ALA A 207 3.16 -10.58 -0.99
CA ALA A 207 1.78 -10.88 -0.63
C ALA A 207 1.61 -10.80 0.89
N LEU A 208 0.43 -10.35 1.32
CA LEU A 208 0.07 -10.25 2.73
C LEU A 208 -0.90 -11.38 3.07
N THR A 209 -0.62 -12.07 4.18
CA THR A 209 -1.47 -13.15 4.69
C THR A 209 -1.78 -12.92 6.16
N ARG A 210 -2.93 -13.40 6.62
CA ARG A 210 -3.23 -13.40 8.06
C ARG A 210 -2.46 -14.52 8.76
N LYS A 211 -2.17 -14.32 10.03
CA LYS A 211 -1.58 -15.35 10.89
C LYS A 211 -2.62 -16.44 11.18
N LEU A 212 -2.19 -17.69 11.05
CA LEU A 212 -2.99 -18.87 11.38
C LEU A 212 -3.01 -19.09 12.90
N GLU A 213 -4.13 -18.74 13.52
CA GLU A 213 -4.40 -18.98 14.93
C GLU A 213 -5.22 -20.26 15.11
N ASP A 214 -5.21 -20.84 16.32
CA ASP A 214 -5.95 -22.08 16.60
C ASP A 214 -7.48 -21.88 16.48
N SER A 215 -7.94 -20.65 16.70
CA SER A 215 -9.31 -20.21 16.51
C SER A 215 -9.67 -19.87 15.07
N SER A 216 -8.72 -19.85 14.13
CA SER A 216 -9.00 -19.51 12.74
C SER A 216 -9.95 -20.52 12.11
N ILE A 217 -10.96 -20.00 11.41
CA ILE A 217 -11.96 -20.78 10.69
C ILE A 217 -11.66 -20.64 9.19
N LEU A 218 -11.47 -21.78 8.52
CA LEU A 218 -11.09 -21.82 7.12
C LEU A 218 -12.23 -22.37 6.27
N ILE A 219 -12.39 -21.82 5.07
CA ILE A 219 -13.37 -22.25 4.09
C ILE A 219 -12.66 -22.64 2.79
N LYS A 220 -13.14 -23.72 2.16
CA LYS A 220 -12.69 -24.11 0.83
C LYS A 220 -13.21 -23.14 -0.24
N ILE A 221 -12.29 -22.54 -0.99
CA ILE A 221 -12.60 -21.65 -2.12
C ILE A 221 -12.65 -22.45 -3.42
N MET A 222 -11.66 -23.33 -3.63
CA MET A 222 -11.54 -24.11 -4.87
C MET A 222 -10.93 -25.48 -4.60
N ASP A 223 -10.87 -26.30 -5.64
CA ASP A 223 -10.20 -27.61 -5.58
C ASP A 223 -8.67 -27.46 -5.61
N PRO A 224 -7.95 -28.34 -4.90
CA PRO A 224 -6.50 -28.25 -4.81
C PRO A 224 -5.84 -28.60 -6.15
N PRO A 225 -4.82 -27.85 -6.58
CA PRO A 225 -3.99 -28.23 -7.72
C PRO A 225 -3.41 -29.64 -7.58
N LYS A 226 -3.29 -30.37 -8.70
CA LYS A 226 -2.79 -31.76 -8.73
C LYS A 226 -1.42 -31.94 -8.06
N PHE A 227 -0.56 -30.93 -8.11
CA PHE A 227 0.76 -31.00 -7.47
C PHE A 227 0.66 -31.04 -5.94
N LEU A 228 -0.25 -30.28 -5.32
CA LEU A 228 -0.45 -30.31 -3.86
C LEU A 228 -1.03 -31.63 -3.40
N VAL A 229 -1.96 -32.19 -4.18
CA VAL A 229 -2.52 -33.53 -3.93
C VAL A 229 -1.40 -34.59 -3.99
N GLY A 230 -0.46 -34.47 -4.93
CA GLY A 230 0.68 -35.37 -5.03
C GLY A 230 1.67 -35.28 -3.86
N VAL A 231 1.85 -34.10 -3.26
CA VAL A 231 2.80 -33.88 -2.15
C VAL A 231 2.21 -34.31 -0.80
N TYR A 232 0.94 -34.02 -0.55
CA TYR A 232 0.31 -34.20 0.76
C TYR A 232 -0.69 -35.36 0.83
N GLY A 233 -1.09 -35.93 -0.32
CA GLY A 233 -1.93 -37.12 -0.40
C GLY A 233 -3.25 -37.00 0.38
N GLU A 234 -3.62 -38.07 1.07
CA GLU A 234 -4.86 -38.18 1.84
C GLU A 234 -4.96 -37.19 3.01
N GLN A 235 -3.82 -36.70 3.53
CA GLN A 235 -3.79 -35.74 4.64
C GLN A 235 -4.40 -34.41 4.22
N LEU A 236 -4.13 -33.98 2.98
CA LEU A 236 -4.68 -32.76 2.40
C LEU A 236 -6.19 -32.90 2.18
N THR A 237 -6.63 -34.02 1.61
CA THR A 237 -8.06 -34.26 1.38
C THR A 237 -8.84 -34.27 2.70
N SER A 238 -8.30 -34.93 3.72
CA SER A 238 -8.94 -35.02 5.05
C SER A 238 -9.06 -33.67 5.74
N ILE A 239 -8.03 -32.82 5.66
CA ILE A 239 -8.08 -31.45 6.22
C ILE A 239 -9.08 -30.60 5.42
N MET A 240 -9.04 -30.69 4.09
CA MET A 240 -9.92 -29.89 3.22
C MET A 240 -11.39 -30.21 3.39
N GLU A 241 -11.76 -31.47 3.59
CA GLU A 241 -13.15 -31.88 3.85
C GLU A 241 -13.71 -31.31 5.17
N GLN A 242 -12.84 -30.98 6.11
CA GLN A 242 -13.22 -30.38 7.40
C GLN A 242 -13.18 -28.85 7.39
N CYS A 243 -12.64 -28.21 6.34
CA CYS A 243 -12.63 -26.75 6.16
C CYS A 243 -13.94 -26.28 5.49
N ASP A 244 -15.06 -26.51 6.18
CA ASP A 244 -16.42 -26.12 5.78
C ASP A 244 -16.78 -24.67 6.15
N GLY A 245 -15.89 -23.99 6.86
CA GLY A 245 -16.11 -22.67 7.41
C GLY A 245 -16.83 -22.66 8.76
N GLU A 246 -17.15 -23.78 9.40
CA GLU A 246 -17.81 -23.76 10.72
C GLU A 246 -16.85 -24.09 11.85
N LYS A 247 -15.90 -25.00 11.59
CA LYS A 247 -14.96 -25.49 12.60
C LYS A 247 -13.70 -24.64 12.67
N SER A 248 -13.21 -24.43 13.90
CA SER A 248 -11.89 -23.86 14.13
C SER A 248 -10.79 -24.88 13.81
N LEU A 249 -9.58 -24.38 13.50
CA LEU A 249 -8.40 -25.23 13.31
C LEU A 249 -8.11 -26.15 14.51
N ALA A 250 -8.35 -25.67 15.73
CA ALA A 250 -8.28 -26.48 16.95
C ALA A 250 -9.20 -27.71 16.87
N SER A 251 -10.48 -27.51 16.54
CA SER A 251 -11.47 -28.58 16.43
C SER A 251 -11.15 -29.55 15.28
N ILE A 252 -10.66 -29.02 14.15
CA ILE A 252 -10.23 -29.84 13.02
C ILE A 252 -9.02 -30.71 13.43
N CYS A 253 -8.06 -30.16 14.17
CA CYS A 253 -6.90 -30.90 14.65
C CYS A 253 -7.28 -32.00 15.64
N GLU A 254 -8.28 -31.80 16.50
CA GLU A 254 -8.79 -32.85 17.39
C GLU A 254 -9.47 -34.00 16.64
N SER A 255 -10.08 -33.71 15.48
CA SER A 255 -10.75 -34.70 14.65
C SER A 255 -9.81 -35.54 13.78
N LEU A 256 -8.54 -35.16 13.67
CA LEU A 256 -7.56 -35.77 12.79
C LEU A 256 -6.36 -36.32 13.59
N PRO A 257 -5.71 -37.41 13.13
CA PRO A 257 -4.56 -38.00 13.82
C PRO A 257 -3.25 -37.21 13.58
N PHE A 258 -3.33 -35.89 13.36
CA PHE A 258 -2.20 -35.03 13.02
C PHE A 258 -1.90 -34.05 14.15
N ASN A 259 -0.64 -33.62 14.25
CA ASN A 259 -0.27 -32.56 15.18
C ASN A 259 -0.64 -31.17 14.62
N MET A 260 -0.87 -30.21 15.51
CA MET A 260 -1.26 -28.84 15.15
C MET A 260 -0.25 -28.18 14.19
N GLY A 261 1.04 -28.46 14.36
CA GLY A 261 2.09 -27.94 13.49
C GLY A 261 1.94 -28.38 12.03
N ALA A 262 1.64 -29.66 11.79
CA ALA A 262 1.42 -30.19 10.45
C ALA A 262 0.13 -29.66 9.83
N VAL A 263 -0.96 -29.59 10.62
CA VAL A 263 -2.24 -29.03 10.15
C VAL A 263 -2.07 -27.57 9.73
N LYS A 264 -1.40 -26.75 10.55
CA LYS A 264 -1.11 -25.34 10.21
C LYS A 264 -0.21 -25.21 8.98
N LEU A 265 0.78 -26.09 8.82
CA LEU A 265 1.65 -26.07 7.65
C LEU A 265 0.88 -26.37 6.35
N VAL A 266 0.05 -27.41 6.36
CA VAL A 266 -0.78 -27.78 5.21
C VAL A 266 -1.80 -26.68 4.92
N ALA A 267 -2.50 -26.19 5.94
CA ALA A 267 -3.45 -25.08 5.82
C ALA A 267 -2.80 -23.82 5.22
N LYS A 268 -1.59 -23.47 5.68
CA LYS A 268 -0.83 -22.33 5.15
C LYS A 268 -0.54 -22.51 3.66
N ASN A 269 -0.04 -23.66 3.25
CA ASN A 269 0.28 -23.91 1.84
C ASN A 269 -0.98 -23.93 0.95
N LEU A 270 -2.11 -24.37 1.49
CA LEU A 270 -3.40 -24.32 0.80
C LEU A 270 -3.93 -22.88 0.65
N ILE A 271 -3.78 -22.05 1.68
CA ILE A 271 -4.11 -20.62 1.61
C ILE A 271 -3.22 -19.92 0.58
N ASP A 272 -1.92 -20.22 0.61
CA ASP A 272 -0.94 -19.64 -0.31
C ASP A 272 -1.20 -20.02 -1.77
N ALA A 273 -1.79 -21.19 -2.01
CA ALA A 273 -2.22 -21.65 -3.33
C ALA A 273 -3.63 -21.17 -3.73
N GLY A 274 -4.30 -20.37 -2.89
CA GLY A 274 -5.67 -19.88 -3.13
C GLY A 274 -6.77 -20.92 -2.97
N VAL A 275 -6.45 -22.10 -2.40
CA VAL A 275 -7.38 -23.23 -2.22
C VAL A 275 -8.28 -23.02 -1.01
N LEU A 276 -7.72 -22.49 0.08
CA LEU A 276 -8.44 -22.16 1.30
C LEU A 276 -8.46 -20.64 1.52
N GLY A 277 -9.57 -20.15 2.05
CA GLY A 277 -9.73 -18.79 2.55
C GLY A 277 -10.02 -18.79 4.05
N TYR A 278 -9.89 -17.62 4.66
CA TYR A 278 -10.47 -17.39 5.99
C TYR A 278 -11.97 -17.15 5.83
N ARG A 279 -12.79 -17.78 6.67
CA ARG A 279 -14.18 -17.33 6.83
C ARG A 279 -14.12 -16.10 7.73
N ASP A 280 -14.32 -14.93 7.14
CA ASP A 280 -14.45 -13.70 7.91
C ASP A 280 -15.64 -13.85 8.88
N THR A 281 -15.36 -13.68 10.17
CA THR A 281 -16.34 -13.02 11.04
C THR A 281 -16.08 -11.54 10.77
N ASP A 282 -17.06 -10.87 10.17
CA ASP A 282 -17.00 -9.46 9.79
C ASP A 282 -16.79 -8.54 11.01
N GLU A 283 -15.58 -8.48 11.56
CA GLU A 283 -15.21 -7.52 12.61
C GLU A 283 -13.91 -6.76 12.32
N GLU A 284 -13.15 -7.06 11.25
CA GLU A 284 -11.92 -6.33 10.92
C GLU A 284 -11.94 -5.63 9.54
N VAL A 285 -13.12 -5.19 9.09
CA VAL A 285 -13.26 -4.17 8.02
C VAL A 285 -13.66 -2.80 8.61
N GLU A 286 -14.00 -2.74 9.90
CA GLU A 286 -14.21 -1.47 10.59
C GLU A 286 -12.90 -1.03 11.27
N LEU A 287 -12.18 -0.10 10.63
CA LEU A 287 -11.51 1.07 11.24
C LEU A 287 -10.88 1.95 10.15
#